data_AF-A0A2H6N8V4-F1
#
_entry.id   AF-A0A2H6N8V4-F1
#
_cell.length_a   1.000
_cell.length_b   1.000
_cell.length_c   1.000
_cell.angle_alpha   90.00
_cell.angle_beta   90.00
_cell.angle_gamma   90.00
#
_symmetry.space_group_name_H-M   'P 1'
#
loop_
_entity.id
_entity.type
_entity.pdbx_description
1 polymer ?
#
loop_
_entity_poly.entity_id
_entity_poly.type
_entity_poly.pdbx_seq_one_letter_code
_entity_poly.pdbx_strand_id
1 'polypeptide(L)'
;YVPLGITFLVGSKIVEMDNIMLLVTSLGKYIFASILGHIIHGGIILPLIYFAVTRKNPFAFLLGLITPFTTAFATCSSSATLPSMIKCIEDNNKVDKRISRFILPIGATVNMDGAAIFQCVAAVFIAQLNNVDLNIGQIFTILVTATASS
;
A
#
# COMPACT_ATOMS: atom_id res chain seq x y z
N TYR A 1 -7.83 22.92 12.09
CA TYR A 1 -8.13 22.07 13.26
C TYR A 1 -7.15 20.91 13.39
N VAL A 2 -7.08 20.02 12.41
CA VAL A 2 -6.23 18.80 12.44
C VAL A 2 -4.75 19.04 12.77
N PRO A 3 -4.03 20.03 12.20
CA PRO A 3 -2.61 20.22 12.48
C PRO A 3 -2.32 20.55 13.96
N LEU A 4 -3.13 21.41 14.57
CA LEU A 4 -2.98 21.75 15.99
C LEU A 4 -3.28 20.55 16.89
N GLY A 5 -4.37 19.81 16.60
CA GLY A 5 -4.74 18.63 17.37
C GLY A 5 -3.66 17.53 17.35
N ILE A 6 -3.07 17.25 16.18
CA ILE A 6 -2.00 16.26 16.05
C ILE A 6 -0.77 16.68 16.87
N THR A 7 -0.37 17.96 16.81
CA THR A 7 0.80 18.45 17.57
C THR A 7 0.64 18.21 19.07
N PHE A 8 -0.52 18.54 19.65
CA PHE A 8 -0.77 18.31 21.07
C PHE A 8 -0.89 16.81 21.42
N LEU A 9 -1.54 16.00 20.57
CA LEU A 9 -1.66 14.55 20.79
C LEU A 9 -0.29 13.85 20.76
N VAL A 10 0.55 14.18 19.77
CA VAL A 10 1.91 13.64 19.66
C VAL A 10 2.74 14.10 20.87
N GLY A 11 2.67 15.38 21.26
CA GLY A 11 3.34 15.89 22.45
C GLY A 11 2.93 15.15 23.72
N SER A 12 1.62 14.96 23.93
CA SER A 12 1.09 14.21 25.07
C SER A 12 1.57 12.76 25.09
N LYS A 13 1.60 12.08 23.94
CA LYS A 13 2.07 10.69 23.86
C LYS A 13 3.56 10.53 24.09
N ILE A 14 4.37 11.51 23.67
CA ILE A 14 5.81 11.50 23.97
C ILE A 14 6.05 11.67 25.48
N VAL A 15 5.28 12.52 26.16
CA VAL A 15 5.40 12.74 27.61
C VAL A 15 4.92 11.54 28.42
N GLU A 16 3.87 10.84 27.98
CA GLU A 16 3.36 9.62 28.64
C GLU A 16 4.32 8.43 28.56
N MET A 17 5.26 8.41 27.60
CA MET A 17 6.13 7.27 27.38
C MET A 17 7.47 7.44 28.06
N ASP A 18 7.71 6.60 29.08
CA ASP A 18 8.95 6.61 29.88
C ASP A 18 10.23 6.36 29.05
N ASN A 19 10.10 5.76 27.85
CA ASN A 19 11.24 5.40 27.01
C ASN A 19 11.02 5.72 25.52
N ILE A 20 11.48 6.91 25.12
CA ILE A 20 11.42 7.41 23.73
C ILE A 20 12.15 6.47 22.76
N MET A 21 13.24 5.82 23.19
CA MET A 21 13.98 4.88 22.34
C MET A 21 13.12 3.67 21.96
N LEU A 22 12.28 3.20 22.87
CA LEU A 22 11.36 2.10 22.62
C LEU A 22 10.28 2.52 21.60
N LEU A 23 9.72 3.72 21.73
CA LEU A 23 8.76 4.25 20.75
C LEU A 23 9.37 4.34 19.34
N VAL A 24 10.56 4.92 19.22
CA VAL A 24 11.25 5.06 17.92
C VAL A 24 11.53 3.68 17.31
N THR A 25 11.97 2.72 18.13
CA THR A 25 12.22 1.35 17.69
C THR A 25 10.94 0.66 17.21
N SER A 26 9.84 0.81 17.94
CA SER A 26 8.53 0.24 17.58
C SER A 26 7.98 0.85 16.28
N LEU A 27 8.09 2.17 16.11
CA LEU A 27 7.73 2.85 14.86
C LEU A 27 8.62 2.40 13.70
N GLY A 28 9.92 2.21 13.94
CA GLY A 28 10.85 1.66 12.95
C GLY A 28 10.44 0.26 12.49
N LYS A 29 10.07 -0.63 13.43
CA LYS A 29 9.54 -1.97 13.11
C LYS A 29 8.24 -1.89 12.30
N TYR A 30 7.35 -0.98 12.64
CA TYR A 30 6.10 -0.73 11.90
C TYR A 30 6.36 -0.32 10.44
N ILE A 31 7.21 0.69 10.23
CA ILE A 31 7.57 1.18 8.89
C ILE A 31 8.21 0.04 8.09
N PHE A 32 9.14 -0.69 8.71
CA PHE A 32 9.80 -1.83 8.08
C PHE A 32 8.80 -2.93 7.68
N ALA A 33 7.88 -3.30 8.57
CA ALA A 33 6.85 -4.31 8.28
C ALA A 33 5.92 -3.88 7.13
N SER A 34 5.53 -2.60 7.10
CA SER A 34 4.70 -2.04 6.03
C SER A 34 5.43 -2.06 4.67
N ILE A 35 6.68 -1.60 4.62
CA ILE A 35 7.51 -1.63 3.41
C ILE A 35 7.71 -3.08 2.93
N LEU A 36 8.03 -3.99 3.85
CA LEU A 36 8.19 -5.41 3.55
C LEU A 36 6.91 -6.00 2.95
N GLY A 37 5.73 -5.67 3.50
CA GLY A 37 4.44 -6.08 2.95
C GLY A 37 4.23 -5.60 1.52
N HIS A 38 4.55 -4.33 1.22
CA HIS A 38 4.46 -3.78 -0.14
C HIS A 38 5.43 -4.48 -1.11
N ILE A 39 6.67 -4.76 -0.68
CA ILE A 39 7.67 -5.46 -1.49
C ILE A 39 7.23 -6.89 -1.79
N ILE A 40 6.73 -7.62 -0.80
CA ILE A 40 6.25 -8.99 -0.98
C ILE A 40 5.03 -9.01 -1.92
N HIS A 41 4.06 -8.12 -1.69
CA HIS A 41 2.85 -8.06 -2.52
C HIS A 41 3.16 -7.67 -3.97
N GLY A 42 3.85 -6.54 -4.16
CA GLY A 42 4.16 -6.00 -5.48
C GLY A 42 5.27 -6.74 -6.23
N GLY A 43 6.25 -7.30 -5.50
CA GLY A 43 7.42 -7.95 -6.08
C GLY A 43 7.30 -9.47 -6.23
N ILE A 44 6.44 -10.12 -5.45
CA ILE A 44 6.30 -11.60 -5.45
C ILE A 44 4.87 -12.01 -5.79
N ILE A 45 3.87 -11.56 -5.03
CA ILE A 45 2.49 -12.04 -5.16
C ILE A 45 1.89 -11.65 -6.52
N LEU A 46 1.91 -10.36 -6.89
CA LEU A 46 1.36 -9.91 -8.17
C LEU A 46 2.09 -10.49 -9.39
N PRO A 47 3.44 -10.54 -9.43
CA PRO A 47 4.18 -11.22 -10.50
C PRO A 47 3.85 -12.71 -10.62
N LEU A 48 3.66 -13.40 -9.49
CA LEU A 48 3.30 -14.82 -9.47
C LEU A 48 1.90 -15.05 -10.02
N ILE A 49 0.92 -14.22 -9.63
CA ILE A 49 -0.44 -14.27 -10.18
C ILE A 49 -0.41 -14.01 -11.69
N TYR A 50 0.33 -12.99 -12.14
CA TYR A 50 0.50 -12.70 -13.56
C TYR A 50 1.08 -13.90 -14.32
N PHE A 51 2.15 -14.52 -13.79
CA PHE A 51 2.76 -15.68 -14.40
C PHE A 51 1.83 -16.90 -14.43
N ALA A 52 1.06 -17.14 -13.35
CA ALA A 52 0.13 -18.26 -13.28
C ALA A 52 -0.98 -18.17 -14.34
N VAL A 53 -1.51 -16.97 -14.58
CA VAL A 53 -2.61 -16.72 -15.53
C VAL A 53 -2.11 -16.58 -16.96
N THR A 54 -1.09 -15.77 -17.21
CA THR A 54 -0.63 -15.44 -18.57
C THR A 54 0.45 -16.37 -19.09
N ARG A 55 1.14 -17.10 -18.19
CA ARG A 55 2.34 -17.91 -18.48
C ARG A 55 3.46 -17.13 -19.17
N LYS A 56 3.48 -15.80 -19.02
CA LYS A 56 4.51 -14.90 -19.57
C LYS A 56 5.38 -14.34 -18.46
N ASN A 57 6.58 -13.91 -18.82
CA ASN A 57 7.52 -13.33 -17.86
C ASN A 57 6.98 -11.99 -17.31
N PRO A 58 6.66 -11.90 -16.00
CA PRO A 58 6.13 -10.68 -15.38
C PRO A 58 7.15 -9.54 -15.37
N PHE A 59 8.44 -9.84 -15.27
CA PHE A 59 9.48 -8.80 -15.21
C PHE A 59 9.61 -8.03 -16.52
N ALA A 60 9.42 -8.69 -17.66
CA ALA A 60 9.39 -7.99 -18.96
C ALA A 60 8.22 -7.00 -19.04
N PHE A 61 7.06 -7.37 -18.46
CA PHE A 61 5.90 -6.48 -18.37
C PHE A 61 6.16 -5.30 -17.41
N LEU A 62 6.79 -5.55 -16.26
CA LEU A 62 7.14 -4.51 -15.29
C LEU A 62 8.18 -3.52 -15.80
N LEU A 63 9.17 -3.99 -16.59
CA LEU A 63 10.18 -3.12 -17.22
C LEU A 63 9.53 -2.10 -18.18
N GLY A 64 8.43 -2.47 -18.84
CA GLY A 64 7.64 -1.55 -19.66
C GLY A 64 6.92 -0.45 -18.87
N LEU A 65 6.91 -0.53 -17.54
CA LEU A 65 6.18 0.36 -16.63
C LEU A 65 7.09 1.15 -15.68
N ILE A 66 8.40 1.18 -15.92
CA ILE A 66 9.35 1.92 -15.06
C ILE A 66 8.97 3.41 -14.96
N THR A 67 8.61 4.05 -16.08
CA THR A 67 8.25 5.48 -16.10
C THR A 67 7.05 5.80 -15.17
N PRO A 68 5.88 5.16 -15.31
CA PRO A 68 4.76 5.43 -14.42
C PRO A 68 5.05 5.04 -12.97
N PHE A 69 5.84 4.00 -12.70
CA PHE A 69 6.26 3.68 -11.32
C PHE A 69 7.12 4.77 -10.69
N THR A 70 8.09 5.31 -11.43
CA THR A 70 8.89 6.45 -10.96
C THR A 70 8.02 7.69 -10.73
N THR A 71 7.06 7.97 -11.62
CA THR A 71 6.10 9.06 -11.42
C THR A 71 5.22 8.82 -10.20
N ALA A 72 4.80 7.59 -9.94
CA ALA A 72 3.97 7.25 -8.78
C ALA A 72 4.72 7.43 -7.47
N PHE A 73 5.99 7.02 -7.46
CA PHE A 73 6.85 7.24 -6.32
C PHE A 73 7.13 8.74 -6.08
N ALA A 74 7.34 9.51 -7.14
CA ALA A 74 7.64 10.94 -7.02
C ALA A 74 6.43 11.79 -6.62
N THR A 75 5.24 11.46 -7.11
CA THR A 75 4.01 12.24 -6.87
C THR A 75 3.18 11.72 -5.70
N CYS A 76 3.45 10.48 -5.24
CA CYS A 76 2.66 9.78 -4.23
C CYS A 76 1.16 9.74 -4.55
N SER A 77 0.78 9.71 -5.84
CA SER A 77 -0.63 9.80 -6.27
C SER A 77 -0.96 8.89 -7.46
N SER A 78 -1.93 8.00 -7.28
CA SER A 78 -2.44 7.11 -8.34
C SER A 78 -3.14 7.88 -9.46
N SER A 79 -3.89 8.94 -9.15
CA SER A 79 -4.60 9.73 -10.15
C SER A 79 -3.65 10.56 -11.02
N ALA A 80 -2.55 11.06 -10.44
CA ALA A 80 -1.52 11.80 -11.17
C ALA A 80 -0.73 10.92 -12.15
N THR A 81 -0.68 9.60 -11.91
CA THR A 81 0.13 8.65 -12.69
C THR A 81 -0.64 7.98 -13.80
N LEU A 82 -1.97 7.92 -13.68
CA LEU A 82 -2.87 7.25 -14.61
C LEU A 82 -2.61 7.61 -16.09
N PRO A 83 -2.38 8.89 -16.49
CA PRO A 83 -2.12 9.21 -17.90
C PRO A 83 -0.82 8.57 -18.42
N SER A 84 0.24 8.57 -17.61
CA SER A 84 1.52 7.95 -17.96
C SER A 84 1.39 6.42 -18.02
N MET A 85 0.63 5.85 -17.09
CA MET A 85 0.37 4.40 -17.00
C MET A 85 -0.36 3.89 -18.25
N ILE A 86 -1.43 4.57 -18.69
CA ILE A 86 -2.18 4.21 -19.90
C ILE A 86 -1.24 4.21 -21.12
N LYS A 87 -0.43 5.26 -21.27
CA LYS A 87 0.51 5.37 -22.39
C LYS A 87 1.53 4.23 -22.42
N CYS A 88 2.20 3.95 -21.30
CA CYS A 88 3.19 2.89 -21.23
C CYS A 88 2.59 1.49 -21.43
N ILE A 89 1.37 1.23 -20.95
CA ILE A 89 0.68 -0.05 -21.19
C ILE A 89 0.33 -0.24 -22.67
N GLU A 90 -0.16 0.80 -23.35
CA GLU A 90 -0.51 0.74 -24.78
C GLU A 90 0.76 0.64 -25.66
N ASP A 91 1.79 1.45 -25.36
CA ASP A 91 2.97 1.58 -26.21
C ASP A 91 4.03 0.49 -25.94
N ASN A 92 4.33 0.18 -24.68
CA ASN A 92 5.41 -0.75 -24.33
C ASN A 92 4.89 -2.19 -24.22
N ASN A 93 3.76 -2.39 -23.54
CA ASN A 93 3.22 -3.72 -23.23
C ASN A 93 2.17 -4.19 -24.25
N LYS A 94 1.82 -3.35 -25.23
CA LYS A 94 0.92 -3.64 -26.36
C LYS A 94 -0.44 -4.20 -25.94
N VAL A 95 -0.98 -3.73 -24.83
CA VAL A 95 -2.33 -4.09 -24.37
C VAL A 95 -3.38 -3.34 -25.21
N ASP A 96 -4.51 -3.99 -25.48
CA ASP A 96 -5.60 -3.40 -26.25
C ASP A 96 -6.14 -2.12 -25.59
N LYS A 97 -6.29 -1.06 -26.39
CA LYS A 97 -6.69 0.28 -25.94
C LYS A 97 -8.09 0.31 -25.33
N ARG A 98 -9.00 -0.58 -25.76
CA ARG A 98 -10.36 -0.66 -25.22
C ARG A 98 -10.32 -1.20 -23.79
N ILE A 99 -9.43 -2.16 -23.52
CA ILE A 99 -9.26 -2.77 -22.21
C ILE A 99 -8.51 -1.81 -21.27
N SER A 100 -7.37 -1.26 -21.70
CA SER A 100 -6.54 -0.39 -20.86
C SER A 100 -7.30 0.85 -20.38
N ARG A 101 -8.03 1.52 -21.29
CA ARG A 101 -8.77 2.76 -20.99
C ARG A 101 -10.03 2.54 -20.17
N PHE A 102 -10.53 1.32 -20.09
CA PHE A 102 -11.66 0.97 -19.24
C PHE A 102 -11.20 0.51 -17.85
N ILE A 103 -10.24 -0.43 -17.80
CA ILE A 103 -9.84 -1.07 -16.54
C ILE A 103 -8.94 -0.16 -15.71
N LEU A 104 -7.99 0.57 -16.29
CA LEU A 104 -7.02 1.36 -15.51
C LEU A 104 -7.65 2.49 -14.71
N PRO A 105 -8.59 3.30 -15.24
CA PRO A 105 -9.24 4.35 -14.45
C PRO A 105 -10.07 3.79 -13.29
N ILE A 106 -10.76 2.67 -13.50
CA ILE A 106 -11.53 1.99 -12.44
C ILE A 106 -10.56 1.41 -11.40
N GLY A 107 -9.47 0.80 -11.83
CA GLY A 107 -8.45 0.24 -10.94
C GLY A 107 -7.76 1.30 -10.08
N ALA A 108 -7.53 2.50 -10.62
CA ALA A 108 -6.88 3.60 -9.89
C ALA A 108 -7.70 4.11 -8.69
N THR A 109 -9.02 3.88 -8.66
CA THR A 109 -9.90 4.29 -7.57
C THR A 109 -10.40 3.14 -6.70
N VAL A 110 -10.58 1.95 -7.28
CA VAL A 110 -11.17 0.79 -6.57
C VAL A 110 -10.10 -0.17 -6.05
N ASN A 111 -8.95 -0.31 -6.71
CA ASN A 111 -7.95 -1.31 -6.35
C ASN A 111 -6.81 -0.70 -5.53
N MET A 112 -7.08 -0.42 -4.26
CA MET A 112 -6.14 0.26 -3.36
C MET A 112 -5.42 -0.69 -2.38
N ASP A 113 -4.83 -1.78 -2.90
CA ASP A 113 -4.11 -2.81 -2.12
C ASP A 113 -3.10 -2.24 -1.13
N GLY A 114 -2.35 -1.19 -1.54
CA GLY A 114 -1.38 -0.54 -0.66
C GLY A 114 -2.02 0.11 0.57
N ALA A 115 -3.21 0.70 0.41
CA ALA A 115 -3.95 1.24 1.54
C ALA A 115 -4.47 0.14 2.46
N ALA A 116 -4.96 -0.97 1.91
CA ALA A 116 -5.38 -2.12 2.71
C ALA A 116 -4.21 -2.70 3.53
N ILE A 117 -3.02 -2.86 2.92
CA ILE A 117 -1.81 -3.31 3.63
C ILE A 117 -1.46 -2.33 4.75
N PHE A 118 -1.42 -1.03 4.45
CA PHE A 118 -1.13 0.02 5.44
C PHE A 118 -2.11 0.01 6.61
N GLN A 119 -3.42 -0.05 6.33
CA GLN A 119 -4.48 -0.05 7.34
C GLN A 119 -4.41 -1.28 8.23
N CYS A 120 -4.22 -2.48 7.66
CA CYS A 120 -4.07 -3.73 8.42
C CYS A 120 -2.85 -3.68 9.34
N VAL A 121 -1.68 -3.28 8.82
CA VAL A 121 -0.45 -3.20 9.61
C VAL A 121 -0.56 -2.13 10.71
N ALA A 122 -1.17 -0.98 10.42
CA ALA A 122 -1.40 0.08 11.40
C ALA A 122 -2.36 -0.35 12.52
N ALA A 123 -3.47 -1.02 12.18
CA ALA A 123 -4.44 -1.50 13.17
C ALA A 123 -3.81 -2.52 14.13
N VAL A 124 -3.08 -3.50 13.59
CA VAL A 124 -2.36 -4.50 14.41
C VAL A 124 -1.28 -3.84 15.24
N PHE A 125 -0.53 -2.88 14.68
CA PHE A 125 0.50 -2.14 15.41
C PHE A 125 -0.08 -1.36 16.60
N ILE A 126 -1.20 -0.66 16.41
CA ILE A 126 -1.88 0.06 17.48
C ILE A 126 -2.37 -0.91 18.57
N ALA A 127 -2.92 -2.07 18.20
CA ALA A 127 -3.31 -3.09 19.17
C ALA A 127 -2.11 -3.57 20.01
N GLN A 128 -0.97 -3.84 19.36
CA GLN A 128 0.27 -4.25 20.03
C GLN A 128 0.84 -3.16 20.95
N LEU A 129 0.81 -1.88 20.53
CA LEU A 129 1.25 -0.77 21.37
C LEU A 129 0.43 -0.61 22.65
N ASN A 130 -0.86 -0.96 22.61
CA ASN A 130 -1.76 -0.89 23.76
C ASN A 130 -1.87 -2.22 24.52
N ASN A 131 -1.03 -3.22 24.21
CA ASN A 131 -1.06 -4.56 24.79
C ASN A 131 -2.45 -5.23 24.69
N VAL A 132 -3.14 -5.02 23.57
CA VAL A 132 -4.43 -5.65 23.27
C VAL A 132 -4.18 -6.90 22.44
N ASP A 133 -4.53 -8.06 22.99
CA ASP A 133 -4.49 -9.32 22.25
C ASP A 133 -5.66 -9.41 21.27
N LEU A 134 -5.33 -9.53 19.98
CA LEU A 134 -6.33 -9.66 18.92
C LEU A 134 -6.73 -11.12 18.75
N ASN A 135 -8.02 -11.41 18.90
CA ASN A 135 -8.57 -12.71 18.53
C ASN A 135 -8.73 -12.82 16.99
N ILE A 136 -8.77 -14.05 16.47
CA ILE A 136 -8.99 -14.39 15.06
C ILE A 136 -10.20 -13.64 14.48
N GLY A 137 -11.28 -13.50 15.24
CA GLY A 137 -12.47 -12.75 14.81
C GLY A 137 -12.16 -11.27 14.53
N GLN A 138 -11.38 -10.63 15.40
CA GLN A 138 -10.99 -9.22 15.22
C GLN A 138 -10.01 -9.05 14.05
N ILE A 139 -9.08 -9.99 13.87
CA ILE A 139 -8.16 -9.99 12.72
C ILE A 139 -8.96 -10.09 11.41
N PHE A 140 -9.95 -10.98 11.36
CA PHE A 140 -10.81 -11.13 10.20
C PHE A 140 -11.64 -9.86 9.94
N THR A 141 -12.20 -9.23 10.98
CA THR A 141 -12.91 -7.95 10.85
C THR A 141 -12.00 -6.86 10.31
N ILE A 142 -10.78 -6.71 10.85
CA ILE A 142 -9.79 -5.74 10.35
C ILE A 142 -9.53 -5.96 8.86
N LEU A 143 -9.31 -7.21 8.45
CA LEU A 143 -9.04 -7.55 7.06
C LEU A 143 -10.21 -7.17 6.14
N VAL A 144 -11.43 -7.57 6.47
CA VAL A 144 -12.62 -7.26 5.67
C VAL A 144 -12.90 -5.76 5.62
N THR A 145 -12.80 -5.07 6.74
CA THR A 145 -13.05 -3.63 6.81
C THR A 145 -11.98 -2.84 6.07
N ALA A 146 -10.70 -3.23 6.18
CA ALA A 146 -9.61 -2.60 5.43
C ALA A 146 -9.85 -2.75 3.93
N THR A 147 -10.11 -3.97 3.45
CA THR A 147 -10.40 -4.23 2.03
C THR A 147 -11.65 -3.51 1.53
N ALA A 148 -12.69 -3.38 2.36
CA ALA A 148 -13.92 -2.67 1.98
C ALA A 148 -13.78 -1.15 1.99
N SER A 149 -12.85 -0.61 2.80
CA SER A 149 -12.60 0.83 2.90
C SER A 149 -11.55 1.34 1.90
N SER A 150 -10.71 0.44 1.39
CA SER A 150 -9.65 0.72 0.43
C SER A 150 -10.16 0.73 -1.00
#